data_AF-A0A925GTR2-F1
#
_entry.id   AF-A0A925GTR2-F1
#
_cell.length_a   1.000
_cell.length_b   1.000
_cell.length_c   1.000
_cell.angle_alpha   90.00
_cell.angle_beta   90.00
_cell.angle_gamma   90.00
#
_symmetry.space_group_name_H-M   'P 1'
#
loop_
_entity.id
_entity.type
_entity.pdbx_description
1 polymer ?
#
loop_
_entity_poly.entity_id
_entity_poly.type
_entity_poly.pdbx_seq_one_letter_code
_entity_poly.pdbx_strand_id
1 'polypeptide(L)' 'MKNSLALCALVVSLLPVQGSDAKSVEIANAMTTAMGGMDNWNRAHFVRYDFKVSIGGKTMADRAHLWDKMTGRYRLEAR' A
#
# COMPACT_ATOMS: atom_id res chain seq x y z
N MET A 1 40.23 -22.71 -30.65
CA MET A 1 39.93 -22.01 -29.38
C MET A 1 38.42 -22.02 -29.20
N LYS A 2 37.91 -22.69 -28.16
CA LYS A 2 36.48 -22.92 -27.91
C LYS A 2 35.96 -21.83 -26.97
N ASN A 3 35.15 -20.89 -27.45
CA ASN A 3 34.43 -19.96 -26.59
C ASN A 3 33.08 -20.57 -26.21
N SER A 4 33.09 -21.37 -25.15
CA SER A 4 31.88 -21.76 -24.44
C SER A 4 31.50 -20.66 -23.44
N LEU A 5 30.66 -19.73 -23.85
CA LEU A 5 29.84 -18.95 -22.90
C LEU A 5 28.38 -19.09 -23.33
N ALA A 6 27.82 -20.26 -23.01
CA ALA A 6 26.39 -20.43 -22.91
C ALA A 6 26.06 -20.53 -21.42
N LEU A 7 24.94 -19.90 -21.05
CA LEU A 7 24.15 -20.21 -19.86
C LEU A 7 24.56 -19.54 -18.53
N CYS A 8 24.35 -18.23 -18.42
CA CYS A 8 23.75 -17.66 -17.21
C CYS A 8 22.32 -17.23 -17.54
N ALA A 9 21.47 -18.19 -17.92
CA ALA A 9 20.04 -17.98 -18.03
C ALA A 9 19.46 -17.85 -16.62
N LEU A 10 19.21 -16.60 -16.22
CA LEU A 10 18.02 -16.16 -15.48
C LEU A 10 17.46 -17.16 -14.44
N VAL A 11 18.13 -17.30 -13.29
CA VAL A 11 17.51 -17.87 -12.08
C VAL A 11 17.00 -16.71 -11.21
N VAL A 12 15.98 -15.98 -11.68
CA VAL A 12 15.24 -14.99 -10.88
C VAL A 12 13.74 -15.23 -11.07
N SER A 13 13.27 -16.46 -10.83
CA SER A 13 11.84 -16.77 -10.92
C SER A 13 11.33 -17.74 -9.85
N LEU A 14 12.16 -18.08 -8.85
CA LEU A 14 11.79 -19.05 -7.79
C LEU A 14 11.81 -18.47 -6.38
N LEU A 15 12.03 -17.16 -6.22
CA LEU A 15 11.74 -16.55 -4.94
C LEU A 15 10.22 -16.53 -4.80
N PRO A 16 9.63 -17.20 -3.78
CA PRO A 16 8.23 -17.02 -3.51
C PRO A 16 8.01 -15.52 -3.34
N VAL A 17 7.06 -14.95 -4.08
CA VAL A 17 6.46 -13.68 -3.66
C VAL A 17 6.04 -13.93 -2.21
N GLN A 18 6.75 -13.30 -1.28
CA GLN A 18 6.32 -13.28 0.11
C GLN A 18 4.98 -12.56 0.09
N GLY A 19 3.90 -13.34 0.14
CA GLY A 19 2.55 -12.79 0.26
C GLY A 19 2.46 -11.92 1.50
N SER A 20 1.42 -11.09 1.58
CA SER A 20 1.14 -10.33 2.80
C SER A 20 1.02 -11.27 4.00
N ASP A 21 1.62 -10.91 5.13
CA ASP A 21 1.46 -11.67 6.36
C ASP A 21 0.02 -11.62 6.86
N ALA A 22 -0.36 -12.58 7.70
CA ALA A 22 -1.74 -12.72 8.18
C ALA A 22 -2.26 -11.45 8.87
N LYS A 23 -1.40 -10.72 9.59
CA LYS A 23 -1.82 -9.50 10.28
C LYS A 23 -2.07 -8.36 9.31
N SER A 24 -1.23 -8.23 8.29
CA SER A 24 -1.45 -7.25 7.21
C SER A 24 -2.78 -7.49 6.49
N VAL A 25 -3.13 -8.75 6.21
CA VAL A 25 -4.41 -9.12 5.58
C VAL A 25 -5.60 -8.79 6.50
N GLU A 26 -5.49 -9.12 7.79
CA GLU A 26 -6.51 -8.79 8.80
C GLU A 26 -6.79 -7.29 8.85
N ILE A 27 -5.74 -6.46 8.89
CA ILE A 27 -5.86 -5.00 8.92
C ILE A 27 -6.52 -4.47 7.65
N ALA A 28 -6.11 -4.95 6.47
CA ALA A 28 -6.71 -4.54 5.20
C ALA A 28 -8.22 -4.88 5.14
N ASN A 29 -8.61 -6.04 5.67
CA ASN A 29 -10.01 -6.47 5.75
C ASN A 29 -10.82 -5.60 6.73
N ALA A 30 -10.26 -5.30 7.90
CA ALA A 30 -10.91 -4.44 8.89
C ALA A 30 -11.15 -3.02 8.33
N MET A 31 -10.13 -2.46 7.68
CA MET A 31 -10.23 -1.15 7.01
C MET A 31 -11.30 -1.17 5.90
N THR A 32 -11.27 -2.17 5.01
CA THR A 32 -12.24 -2.29 3.91
C THR A 32 -13.66 -2.41 4.44
N THR A 33 -13.87 -3.21 5.49
CA THR A 33 -15.16 -3.33 6.18
C THR A 33 -15.61 -1.98 6.74
N ALA A 34 -14.73 -1.26 7.43
CA ALA A 34 -15.04 0.06 8.00
C ALA A 34 -15.40 1.12 6.95
N MET A 35 -14.87 1.00 5.73
CA MET A 35 -15.21 1.87 4.59
C MET A 35 -16.51 1.47 3.87
N GLY A 36 -17.26 0.49 4.40
CA GLY A 36 -18.52 0.04 3.83
C GLY A 36 -18.39 -1.16 2.89
N GLY A 37 -17.32 -1.95 3.02
CA GLY A 37 -17.14 -3.21 2.30
C GLY A 37 -16.51 -3.08 0.92
N MET A 38 -16.25 -4.24 0.30
CA MET A 38 -15.49 -4.33 -0.94
C MET A 38 -16.18 -3.64 -2.13
N ASP A 39 -17.51 -3.68 -2.21
CA ASP A 39 -18.25 -3.04 -3.30
C ASP A 39 -18.09 -1.52 -3.28
N ASN A 40 -18.15 -0.93 -2.09
CA ASN A 40 -17.93 0.51 -1.91
C ASN A 40 -16.46 0.88 -2.13
N TRP A 41 -15.53 0.05 -1.65
CA TRP A 41 -14.11 0.21 -1.97
C TRP A 41 -13.88 0.24 -3.49
N ASN A 42 -14.41 -0.73 -4.23
CA ASN A 42 -14.22 -0.83 -5.68
C ASN A 42 -14.82 0.35 -6.44
N ARG A 43 -15.97 0.86 -6.00
CA ARG A 43 -16.61 2.06 -6.58
C ARG A 43 -15.91 3.37 -6.22
N ALA A 44 -15.23 3.43 -5.09
CA ALA A 44 -14.57 4.65 -4.64
C ALA A 44 -13.40 5.01 -5.56
N HIS A 45 -13.45 6.21 -6.15
CA HIS A 45 -12.34 6.77 -6.91
C HIS A 45 -11.25 7.32 -5.97
N PHE A 46 -11.67 7.98 -4.89
CA PHE A 46 -10.78 8.61 -3.93
C PHE A 46 -10.90 7.98 -2.54
N VAL A 47 -9.77 7.86 -1.87
CA VAL A 47 -9.68 7.55 -0.43
C VAL A 47 -9.07 8.75 0.26
N ARG A 48 -9.73 9.23 1.31
CA ARG A 48 -9.18 10.23 2.22
C ARG A 48 -9.08 9.65 3.62
N TYR A 49 -7.95 9.89 4.26
CA TYR A 49 -7.79 9.65 5.70
C TYR A 49 -7.00 10.80 6.33
N ASP A 50 -7.31 11.12 7.57
CA ASP A 50 -6.59 12.12 8.34
C ASP A 50 -5.60 11.38 9.26
N PHE A 51 -4.32 11.78 9.22
CA PHE A 51 -3.26 11.18 10.02
C PHE A 51 -2.78 12.18 11.07
N LYS A 52 -3.06 11.88 12.34
CA LYS A 52 -2.69 12.72 13.48
C LYS A 52 -1.67 12.00 14.35
N VAL A 53 -0.50 12.61 14.53
CA VAL A 53 0.59 12.08 15.35
C VAL A 53 0.67 12.88 16.64
N SER A 54 0.58 12.20 17.77
CA SER A 54 0.72 12.80 19.10
C SER A 54 1.89 12.17 19.85
N ILE A 55 2.79 13.01 20.39
CA ILE A 55 3.93 12.58 21.19
C ILE A 55 3.95 13.40 22.49
N GLY A 56 3.93 12.73 23.65
CA GLY A 56 3.90 13.41 24.95
C GLY A 56 2.69 14.35 25.12
N GLY A 57 1.53 13.97 24.58
CA GLY A 57 0.31 14.78 24.62
C GLY A 57 0.27 15.98 23.65
N LYS A 58 1.35 16.23 22.90
CA LYS A 58 1.42 17.29 21.88
C LYS A 58 1.18 16.72 20.49
N THR A 59 0.37 17.39 19.68
CA THR A 59 0.22 17.05 18.26
C THR A 59 1.46 17.50 17.49
N MET A 60 2.17 16.54 16.90
CA MET A 60 3.39 16.78 16.10
C MET A 60 3.08 16.89 14.61
N ALA A 61 2.06 16.18 14.15
CA ALA A 61 1.58 16.27 12.78
C ALA A 61 0.07 16.07 12.74
N ASP A 62 -0.59 16.82 11.86
CA ASP A 62 -1.97 16.63 11.47
C ASP A 62 -2.03 16.87 9.95
N ARG A 63 -2.34 15.82 9.19
CA ARG A 63 -2.31 15.86 7.72
C ARG A 63 -3.53 15.13 7.18
N ALA A 64 -4.13 15.70 6.14
CA ALA A 64 -5.10 14.99 5.32
C ALA A 64 -4.37 14.34 4.14
N HIS A 65 -4.57 13.03 4.00
CA HIS A 65 -3.98 12.20 2.96
C HIS A 65 -5.08 11.89 1.96
N LEU A 66 -4.90 12.29 0.70
CA LEU A 66 -5.87 12.07 -0.37
C LEU A 66 -5.23 11.22 -1.46
N TRP A 67 -5.80 10.05 -1.70
CA TRP A 67 -5.36 9.12 -2.71
C TRP A 67 -6.44 8.96 -3.78
N ASP A 68 -6.09 9.25 -5.03
CA ASP A 68 -6.81 8.86 -6.22
C ASP A 68 -6.40 7.42 -6.58
N LYS A 69 -7.29 6.46 -6.31
CA LYS A 69 -7.00 5.03 -6.53
C LYS A 69 -6.92 4.65 -8.00
N MET A 70 -7.49 5.46 -8.90
CA MET A 70 -7.54 5.14 -10.33
C MET A 70 -6.31 5.66 -11.06
N THR A 71 -5.82 6.85 -10.69
CA THR A 71 -4.63 7.45 -11.31
C THR A 71 -3.36 7.28 -10.50
N GLY A 72 -3.47 6.83 -9.24
CA GLY A 72 -2.34 6.74 -8.32
C GLY A 72 -1.90 8.10 -7.74
N ARG A 73 -2.54 9.21 -8.12
CA ARG A 73 -2.18 10.54 -7.60
C ARG A 73 -2.41 10.61 -6.11
N TYR A 74 -1.44 11.22 -5.43
CA TYR A 74 -1.44 11.34 -4.00
C TYR A 74 -1.18 12.79 -3.60
N ARG A 75 -1.97 13.30 -2.66
CA ARG A 75 -1.88 14.68 -2.18
C ARG A 75 -1.92 14.71 -0.66
N LEU A 76 -1.00 15.50 -0.10
CA LEU A 76 -0.97 15.82 1.32
C LEU A 76 -1.43 17.25 1.51
N GLU A 77 -2.37 17.45 2.40
CA GLU A 77 -2.82 18.77 2.83
C GLU A 77 -2.47 18.96 4.30
N ALA A 78 -1.95 20.15 4.64
CA ALA A 78 -1.85 20.58 6.03
C ALA A 78 -3.26 20.89 6.57
N ARG A 79 -3.47 20.64 7.86
CA ARG A 79 -4.71 20.97 8.56
C ARG A 79 -4.42 21.96 9.69
#